data_AF-A0A3R6ARW3-F1
#
_entry.id   AF-A0A3R6ARW3-F1
#
_cell.length_a   1.000
_cell.length_b   1.000
_cell.length_c   1.000
_cell.angle_alpha   90.00
_cell.angle_beta   90.00
_cell.angle_gamma   90.00
#
_symmetry.space_group_name_H-M   'P 1'
#
loop_
_entity.id
_entity.type
_entity.pdbx_description
1 polymer ?
#
loop_
_entity_poly.entity_id
_entity_poly.type
_entity_poly.pdbx_seq_one_letter_code
_entity_poly.pdbx_strand_id
1 'polypeptide(L)'
;MKRLALLAALLLPLSMAFAQQNVGFKTDKVEPLVINSDNSVTFYVEAPKAKSVSVKGDWEASEGNGQMTKGKNGTWSYTTPPLPSEMYTYRLNIDGIYNIAPNNPFSCRDVGTLFSLFYINGGNGDYYQVRDVPHGNVTTTWYHSDILGSERRLSVYTPPFYDKNIQSYPVLYLLHGSGGDENAWLELGRTARIMDNLIAEGKIQPMLVVMPNGNPSKQAAPGETPDNLNYKPAMSNSFPGYKDGSYEKSFTEIIHFIDNRYRTIPDKRHRAIAGLSMGGFHTLYISLNYPDYFNYIGLFSAGLSANGVDPNSPMYTNLDEKLGNLKRSGYQLFWIGIGKDDFLYDANQQFRQRMDSLGMKYQYVESTRGHIWANWRAYLLQFAPMLFK
;
A
#
# COMPACT_ATOMS: atom_id res chain seq x y z
N MET A 1 5.59 25.65 -80.89
CA MET A 1 6.22 24.46 -80.27
C MET A 1 6.48 24.78 -78.79
N LYS A 2 5.71 24.17 -77.89
CA LYS A 2 6.18 23.32 -76.76
C LYS A 2 7.17 24.04 -75.81
N ARG A 3 6.70 24.58 -74.67
CA ARG A 3 6.50 23.95 -73.33
C ARG A 3 7.78 23.84 -72.49
N LEU A 4 7.61 24.06 -71.18
CA LEU A 4 8.47 23.75 -70.00
C LEU A 4 9.48 24.83 -69.58
N ALA A 5 9.59 25.24 -68.31
CA ALA A 5 8.84 24.91 -67.09
C ALA A 5 9.03 26.01 -66.04
N LEU A 6 7.94 26.39 -65.37
CA LEU A 6 7.97 27.09 -64.08
C LEU A 6 8.58 26.14 -63.03
N LEU A 7 9.57 26.60 -62.27
CA LEU A 7 9.83 26.08 -60.93
C LEU A 7 9.60 27.23 -59.94
N ALA A 8 8.35 27.36 -59.52
CA ALA A 8 8.02 28.14 -58.33
C ALA A 8 8.49 27.33 -57.11
N ALA A 9 9.53 27.82 -56.44
CA ALA A 9 9.96 27.28 -55.16
C ALA A 9 8.87 27.58 -54.12
N LEU A 10 8.01 26.60 -53.87
CA LEU A 10 7.12 26.57 -52.71
C LEU A 10 7.99 26.46 -51.45
N LEU A 11 8.29 27.60 -50.84
CA LEU A 11 8.73 27.68 -49.44
C LEU A 11 7.54 27.32 -48.55
N LEU A 12 7.29 26.02 -48.40
CA LEU A 12 6.47 25.49 -47.32
C LEU A 12 7.19 25.81 -46.00
N PRO A 13 6.54 26.46 -45.02
CA PRO A 13 7.09 26.51 -43.68
C PRO A 13 7.16 25.08 -43.17
N LEU A 14 8.38 24.55 -43.04
CA LEU A 14 8.63 23.35 -42.24
C LEU A 14 8.24 23.69 -40.80
N SER A 15 6.99 23.39 -40.43
CA SER A 15 6.66 23.22 -39.02
C SER A 15 7.51 22.06 -38.53
N MET A 16 8.57 22.36 -37.77
CA MET A 16 9.23 21.35 -36.97
C MET A 16 8.23 20.88 -35.93
N ALA A 17 7.46 19.84 -36.27
CA ALA A 17 6.74 19.07 -35.29
C ALA A 17 7.80 18.36 -34.44
N PHE A 18 8.11 18.93 -33.27
CA PHE A 18 8.92 18.23 -32.29
C PHE A 18 8.13 17.02 -31.82
N ALA A 19 8.51 15.83 -32.30
CA ALA A 19 8.05 14.56 -31.78
C ALA A 19 8.70 14.29 -30.41
N GLN A 20 8.45 15.17 -29.45
CA GLN A 20 8.90 15.03 -28.07
C GLN A 20 7.70 14.66 -27.20
N GLN A 21 7.94 13.84 -26.18
CA GLN A 21 6.94 13.54 -25.16
C GLN A 21 6.39 14.85 -24.59
N ASN A 22 5.07 14.89 -24.32
CA ASN A 22 4.38 16.09 -23.84
C ASN A 22 4.82 16.47 -22.41
N VAL A 23 6.03 17.04 -22.30
CA VAL A 23 6.68 17.47 -21.06
C VAL A 23 6.78 18.99 -21.10
N GLY A 24 5.94 19.65 -20.32
CA GLY A 24 5.99 21.11 -20.15
C GLY A 24 7.06 21.49 -19.14
N PHE A 25 8.28 21.80 -19.59
CA PHE A 25 9.34 22.33 -18.73
C PHE A 25 8.95 23.74 -18.25
N LYS A 26 8.37 23.85 -17.05
CA LYS A 26 8.06 25.15 -16.43
C LYS A 26 9.30 25.77 -15.80
N THR A 27 9.51 27.05 -16.05
CA THR A 27 10.62 27.86 -15.52
C THR A 27 10.30 28.56 -14.20
N ASP A 28 9.01 28.77 -13.89
CA ASP A 28 8.58 29.48 -12.69
C ASP A 28 8.27 28.49 -11.55
N LYS A 29 9.03 28.60 -10.45
CA LYS A 29 8.98 27.69 -9.29
C LYS A 29 8.20 28.33 -8.14
N VAL A 30 6.87 28.22 -8.15
CA VAL A 30 6.14 28.22 -6.88
C VAL A 30 6.32 26.82 -6.30
N GLU A 31 6.98 26.69 -5.16
CA GLU A 31 7.07 25.41 -4.46
C GLU A 31 5.67 24.94 -4.10
N PRO A 32 5.33 23.64 -4.28
CA PRO A 32 3.99 23.13 -3.97
C PRO A 32 3.63 23.28 -2.49
N LEU A 33 4.64 23.26 -1.63
CA LEU A 33 4.52 23.41 -0.19
C LEU A 33 5.87 23.79 0.43
N VAL A 34 5.81 24.35 1.63
CA VAL A 34 6.94 24.58 2.53
C VAL A 34 6.63 23.93 3.88
N ILE A 35 7.58 23.16 4.41
CA ILE A 35 7.51 22.64 5.79
C ILE A 35 8.21 23.68 6.67
N ASN A 36 7.46 24.28 7.60
CA ASN A 36 7.95 25.31 8.50
C ASN A 36 8.76 24.68 9.66
N SER A 37 9.51 25.50 10.39
CA SER A 37 10.37 25.04 11.49
C SER A 37 9.62 24.39 12.66
N ASP A 38 8.32 24.64 12.79
CA ASP A 38 7.43 24.03 13.80
C ASP A 38 6.68 22.81 13.27
N ASN A 39 7.05 22.30 12.08
CA ASN A 39 6.37 21.23 11.35
C ASN A 39 4.94 21.55 10.87
N SER A 40 4.50 22.81 10.91
CA SER A 40 3.34 23.21 10.11
C SER A 40 3.69 23.21 8.62
N VAL A 41 2.71 23.00 7.75
CA VAL A 41 2.93 22.93 6.30
C VAL A 41 2.10 23.98 5.61
N THR A 42 2.77 24.85 4.85
CA THR A 42 2.12 25.84 4.01
C THR A 42 2.06 25.33 2.58
N PHE A 43 0.85 25.14 2.06
CA PHE A 43 0.61 24.72 0.68
C PHE A 43 0.42 25.92 -0.23
N TYR A 44 0.85 25.81 -1.49
CA TYR A 44 0.68 26.85 -2.50
C TYR A 44 0.13 26.28 -3.81
N VAL A 45 -0.72 27.07 -4.48
CA VAL A 45 -1.10 26.81 -5.88
C VAL A 45 -1.40 28.10 -6.61
N GLU A 46 -0.86 28.24 -7.82
CA GLU A 46 -1.20 29.35 -8.70
C GLU A 46 -2.49 29.04 -9.46
N ALA A 47 -3.54 29.80 -9.15
CA ALA A 47 -4.85 29.66 -9.81
C ALA A 47 -5.56 31.03 -9.86
N PRO A 48 -5.06 31.99 -10.65
CA PRO A 48 -5.52 33.38 -10.63
C PRO A 48 -6.98 33.53 -11.05
N LYS A 49 -7.51 32.59 -11.84
CA LYS A 49 -8.91 32.58 -12.28
C LYS A 49 -9.83 31.75 -11.39
N ALA A 50 -9.29 30.98 -10.45
CA ALA A 50 -10.12 30.18 -9.55
C ALA A 50 -10.96 31.09 -8.65
N LYS A 51 -12.16 30.60 -8.30
CA LYS A 51 -13.09 31.25 -7.37
C LYS A 51 -12.94 30.70 -5.95
N SER A 52 -12.59 29.42 -5.85
CA SER A 52 -12.39 28.71 -4.59
C SER A 52 -11.27 27.69 -4.72
N VAL A 53 -10.43 27.62 -3.69
CA VAL A 53 -9.41 26.58 -3.58
C VAL A 53 -9.39 26.06 -2.15
N SER A 54 -9.38 24.74 -2.00
CA SER A 54 -9.11 24.08 -0.72
C SER A 54 -8.12 22.93 -0.88
N VAL A 55 -7.48 22.55 0.22
CA VAL A 55 -6.65 21.35 0.33
C VAL A 55 -7.36 20.32 1.18
N LYS A 56 -7.27 19.05 0.78
CA LYS A 56 -7.71 17.90 1.56
C LYS A 56 -6.53 16.95 1.74
N GLY A 57 -6.10 16.73 2.97
CA GLY A 57 -5.09 15.72 3.29
C GLY A 57 -5.52 14.73 4.37
N ASP A 58 -4.59 13.90 4.78
CA ASP A 58 -4.78 12.81 5.76
C ASP A 58 -4.34 13.19 7.19
N TRP A 59 -4.21 14.47 7.51
CA TRP A 59 -4.03 14.95 8.90
C TRP A 59 -5.35 15.03 9.67
N GLU A 60 -5.29 15.00 11.00
CA GLU A 60 -6.47 14.94 11.87
C GLU A 60 -7.23 16.26 11.96
N ALA A 61 -6.49 17.38 12.08
CA ALA A 61 -7.09 18.70 12.29
C ALA A 61 -8.09 19.04 11.17
N SER A 62 -9.29 19.45 11.56
CA SER A 62 -10.40 19.78 10.64
C SER A 62 -10.71 18.65 9.64
N GLU A 63 -10.51 17.40 10.05
CA GLU A 63 -10.64 16.21 9.20
C GLU A 63 -9.81 16.30 7.91
N GLY A 64 -8.66 16.97 7.97
CA GLY A 64 -7.79 17.14 6.81
C GLY A 64 -8.20 18.27 5.86
N ASN A 65 -9.28 19.02 6.14
CA ASN A 65 -9.73 20.10 5.28
C ASN A 65 -9.02 21.43 5.61
N GLY A 66 -8.54 22.11 4.56
CA GLY A 66 -7.97 23.46 4.66
C GLY A 66 -8.51 24.38 3.57
N GLN A 67 -9.24 25.44 3.94
CA GLN A 67 -9.66 26.46 2.99
C GLN A 67 -8.49 27.38 2.65
N MET A 68 -8.14 27.49 1.37
CA MET A 68 -7.02 28.32 0.94
C MET A 68 -7.46 29.78 0.73
N THR A 69 -6.54 30.71 0.99
CA THR A 69 -6.75 32.16 0.80
C THR A 69 -5.98 32.65 -0.43
N LYS A 70 -6.63 33.46 -1.26
CA LYS A 70 -6.05 34.03 -2.48
C LYS A 70 -5.24 35.29 -2.17
N GLY A 71 -3.96 35.29 -2.53
CA GLY A 71 -3.09 36.45 -2.51
C GLY A 71 -3.28 37.37 -3.72
N LYS A 72 -2.67 38.57 -3.66
CA LYS A 72 -2.79 39.60 -4.71
C LYS A 72 -2.23 39.17 -6.07
N ASN A 73 -1.28 38.24 -6.09
CA ASN A 73 -0.64 37.68 -7.28
C ASN A 73 -1.41 36.47 -7.88
N GLY A 74 -2.60 36.13 -7.35
CA GLY A 74 -3.37 34.98 -7.82
C GLY A 74 -2.89 33.62 -7.30
N THR A 75 -1.92 33.60 -6.38
CA THR A 75 -1.50 32.40 -5.64
C THR A 75 -2.43 32.16 -4.45
N TRP A 76 -2.86 30.93 -4.26
CA TRP A 76 -3.63 30.49 -3.10
C TRP A 76 -2.71 29.82 -2.09
N SER A 77 -2.98 30.02 -0.80
CA SER A 77 -2.20 29.37 0.27
C SER A 77 -3.05 28.94 1.47
N TYR A 78 -2.59 27.91 2.18
CA TYR A 78 -3.14 27.44 3.46
C TYR A 78 -2.01 26.86 4.30
N THR A 79 -2.02 27.10 5.62
CA THR A 79 -1.06 26.54 6.57
C THR A 79 -1.78 25.62 7.55
N THR A 80 -1.30 24.39 7.71
CA THR A 80 -1.82 23.45 8.71
C THR A 80 -1.39 23.88 10.13
N PRO A 81 -2.00 23.32 11.18
CA PRO A 81 -1.32 23.18 12.47
C PRO A 81 -0.03 22.35 12.33
N PRO A 82 0.89 22.38 13.31
CA PRO A 82 2.01 21.46 13.39
C PRO A 82 1.60 20.00 13.20
N LEU A 83 2.31 19.28 12.34
CA LEU A 83 2.04 17.89 12.02
C LEU A 83 3.10 16.97 12.68
N PRO A 84 2.71 15.81 13.24
CA PRO A 84 3.67 14.83 13.71
C PRO A 84 4.46 14.20 12.55
N SER A 85 5.59 13.54 12.88
CA SER A 85 6.40 12.85 11.88
C SER A 85 5.64 11.71 11.22
N GLU A 86 5.39 11.82 9.92
CA GLU A 86 4.65 10.84 9.12
C GLU A 86 4.81 11.13 7.61
N MET A 87 4.34 10.23 6.75
CA MET A 87 4.06 10.53 5.34
C MET A 87 2.60 10.96 5.19
N TYR A 88 2.38 12.13 4.59
CA TYR A 88 1.05 12.68 4.35
C TYR A 88 0.70 12.65 2.86
N THR A 89 -0.56 12.38 2.57
CA THR A 89 -1.16 12.45 1.24
C THR A 89 -2.18 13.58 1.19
N TYR A 90 -2.26 14.27 0.06
CA TYR A 90 -3.19 15.38 -0.13
C TYR A 90 -3.62 15.58 -1.58
N ARG A 91 -4.72 16.30 -1.76
CA ARG A 91 -5.25 16.78 -3.05
C ARG A 91 -5.71 18.22 -2.92
N LEU A 92 -5.70 18.93 -4.04
CA LEU A 92 -6.27 20.28 -4.16
C LEU A 92 -7.64 20.17 -4.80
N ASN A 93 -8.60 20.90 -4.24
CA ASN A 93 -9.90 21.14 -4.85
C ASN A 93 -9.90 22.55 -5.42
N ILE A 94 -9.94 22.68 -6.75
CA ILE A 94 -10.01 23.96 -7.46
C ILE A 94 -11.38 24.02 -8.13
N ASP A 95 -12.24 24.93 -7.66
CA ASP A 95 -13.59 25.14 -8.19
C ASP A 95 -14.45 23.86 -8.28
N GLY A 96 -14.31 22.96 -7.30
CA GLY A 96 -15.09 21.71 -7.20
C GLY A 96 -14.39 20.48 -7.80
N ILE A 97 -13.20 20.65 -8.40
CA ILE A 97 -12.46 19.55 -9.02
C ILE A 97 -11.25 19.18 -8.16
N TYR A 98 -11.23 17.94 -7.65
CA TYR A 98 -10.09 17.39 -6.93
C TYR A 98 -9.00 16.90 -7.89
N ASN A 99 -7.76 17.32 -7.68
CA ASN A 99 -6.59 16.85 -8.40
C ASN A 99 -5.34 16.81 -7.50
N ILE A 100 -4.31 16.12 -7.97
CA ILE A 100 -2.95 16.26 -7.42
C ILE A 100 -2.45 17.69 -7.60
N ALA A 101 -1.55 18.13 -6.71
CA ALA A 101 -0.91 19.43 -6.86
C ALA A 101 -0.05 19.44 -8.14
N PRO A 102 -0.31 20.36 -9.09
CA PRO A 102 0.29 20.32 -10.44
C PRO A 102 1.80 20.56 -10.45
N ASN A 103 2.35 21.10 -9.38
CA ASN A 103 3.76 21.41 -9.16
C ASN A 103 4.42 20.48 -8.13
N ASN A 104 3.72 19.48 -7.59
CA ASN A 104 4.31 18.45 -6.74
C ASN A 104 4.59 17.17 -7.56
N PRO A 105 5.85 16.85 -7.85
CA PRO A 105 6.19 15.64 -8.60
C PRO A 105 6.01 14.36 -7.76
N PHE A 106 5.81 14.47 -6.45
CA PHE A 106 5.60 13.34 -5.57
C PHE A 106 4.13 12.93 -5.58
N SER A 107 3.85 11.74 -6.09
CA SER A 107 2.52 11.19 -6.13
C SER A 107 2.48 9.70 -5.81
N CYS A 108 1.29 9.25 -5.45
CA CYS A 108 0.96 7.83 -5.29
C CYS A 108 -0.50 7.61 -5.65
N ARG A 109 -0.87 6.35 -5.85
CA ARG A 109 -2.27 5.95 -6.07
C ARG A 109 -2.77 5.18 -4.87
N ASP A 110 -3.99 5.48 -4.44
CA ASP A 110 -4.76 4.62 -3.55
C ASP A 110 -6.10 4.29 -4.21
N VAL A 111 -6.36 2.99 -4.41
CA VAL A 111 -7.48 2.48 -5.21
C VAL A 111 -7.50 3.11 -6.61
N GLY A 112 -8.45 4.02 -6.89
CA GLY A 112 -8.57 4.75 -8.16
C GLY A 112 -8.19 6.23 -8.06
N THR A 113 -7.72 6.69 -6.90
CA THR A 113 -7.44 8.10 -6.64
C THR A 113 -5.94 8.35 -6.62
N LEU A 114 -5.51 9.41 -7.32
CA LEU A 114 -4.15 9.92 -7.26
C LEU A 114 -4.03 10.99 -6.18
N PHE A 115 -2.94 10.94 -5.43
CA PHE A 115 -2.61 11.89 -4.37
C PHE A 115 -1.24 12.50 -4.61
N SER A 116 -1.09 13.77 -4.25
CA SER A 116 0.23 14.34 -3.96
C SER A 116 0.65 13.94 -2.54
N LEU A 117 1.95 13.99 -2.26
CA LEU A 117 2.45 13.61 -0.93
C LEU A 117 3.66 14.43 -0.48
N PHE A 118 3.93 14.36 0.82
CA PHE A 118 5.12 14.91 1.48
C PHE A 118 5.44 14.13 2.76
N TYR A 119 6.57 14.43 3.40
CA TYR A 119 7.03 13.80 4.64
C TYR A 119 7.29 14.85 5.70
N ILE A 120 6.96 14.53 6.95
CA ILE A 120 7.43 15.25 8.13
C ILE A 120 8.42 14.35 8.87
N ASN A 121 9.61 14.88 9.13
CA ASN A 121 10.73 14.13 9.69
C ASN A 121 10.73 14.16 11.23
N GLY A 122 11.69 13.48 11.86
CA GLY A 122 11.87 13.48 13.32
C GLY A 122 11.07 12.40 14.03
N GLY A 123 10.98 11.21 13.43
CA GLY A 123 10.18 10.10 13.92
C GLY A 123 9.95 9.03 12.86
N ASN A 124 8.75 8.44 12.82
CA ASN A 124 8.43 7.37 11.88
C ASN A 124 8.58 7.79 10.41
N GLY A 125 8.34 9.08 10.10
CA GLY A 125 8.55 9.67 8.78
C GLY A 125 9.94 9.46 8.20
N ASP A 126 10.95 9.31 9.07
CA ASP A 126 12.33 9.09 8.66
C ASP A 126 12.55 7.68 8.09
N TYR A 127 11.76 6.67 8.50
CA TYR A 127 11.85 5.30 7.99
C TYR A 127 11.21 5.12 6.62
N TYR A 128 10.36 6.07 6.21
CA TYR A 128 9.64 6.03 4.94
C TYR A 128 10.40 6.68 3.80
N GLN A 129 11.57 7.26 4.10
CA GLN A 129 12.43 7.96 3.15
C GLN A 129 13.66 7.12 2.82
N VAL A 130 14.25 7.44 1.67
CA VAL A 130 15.54 6.88 1.27
C VAL A 130 16.62 7.46 2.18
N ARG A 131 17.46 6.61 2.74
CA ARG A 131 18.66 6.97 3.50
C ARG A 131 19.89 6.40 2.82
N ASP A 132 21.07 6.87 3.19
CA ASP A 132 22.34 6.32 2.70
C ASP A 132 22.64 4.98 3.40
N VAL A 133 21.97 3.94 2.93
CA VAL A 133 22.06 2.56 3.45
C VAL A 133 22.04 1.57 2.29
N PRO A 134 22.51 0.32 2.47
CA PRO A 134 22.32 -0.71 1.47
C PRO A 134 20.82 -0.92 1.16
N HIS A 135 20.49 -1.01 -0.13
CA HIS A 135 19.12 -1.15 -0.60
C HIS A 135 18.81 -2.56 -1.10
N GLY A 136 17.62 -3.06 -0.75
CA GLY A 136 17.07 -4.29 -1.31
C GLY A 136 16.51 -4.10 -2.71
N ASN A 137 16.27 -5.21 -3.42
CA ASN A 137 15.63 -5.19 -4.73
C ASN A 137 14.12 -5.40 -4.57
N VAL A 138 13.34 -4.69 -5.38
CA VAL A 138 11.90 -4.94 -5.57
C VAL A 138 11.69 -5.51 -6.97
N THR A 139 11.05 -6.66 -7.06
CA THR A 139 10.74 -7.32 -8.33
C THR A 139 9.25 -7.64 -8.41
N THR A 140 8.58 -7.19 -9.47
CA THR A 140 7.25 -7.68 -9.84
C THR A 140 7.40 -8.93 -10.68
N THR A 141 6.71 -10.01 -10.31
CA THR A 141 6.79 -11.28 -11.03
C THR A 141 5.42 -11.94 -11.15
N TRP A 142 5.29 -12.84 -12.11
CA TRP A 142 4.05 -13.53 -12.46
C TRP A 142 4.12 -14.99 -12.04
N TYR A 143 2.99 -15.52 -11.56
CA TYR A 143 2.80 -16.92 -11.25
C TYR A 143 1.44 -17.40 -11.79
N HIS A 144 1.39 -18.68 -12.16
CA HIS A 144 0.13 -19.33 -12.50
C HIS A 144 -0.60 -19.76 -11.23
N SER A 145 -1.90 -19.48 -11.16
CA SER A 145 -2.79 -20.03 -10.13
C SER A 145 -3.78 -20.99 -10.80
N ASP A 146 -3.67 -22.29 -10.49
CA ASP A 146 -4.61 -23.30 -10.97
C ASP A 146 -5.98 -23.08 -10.31
N ILE A 147 -5.98 -22.73 -9.02
CA ILE A 147 -7.21 -22.48 -8.24
C ILE A 147 -7.99 -21.29 -8.77
N LEU A 148 -7.32 -20.22 -9.22
CA LEU A 148 -7.95 -19.02 -9.77
C LEU A 148 -8.01 -19.01 -11.30
N GLY A 149 -7.44 -20.01 -11.96
CA GLY A 149 -7.45 -20.17 -13.41
C GLY A 149 -6.82 -19.00 -14.18
N SER A 150 -5.81 -18.33 -13.61
CA SER A 150 -5.19 -17.16 -14.25
C SER A 150 -3.72 -16.96 -13.86
N GLU A 151 -2.99 -16.29 -14.76
CA GLU A 151 -1.69 -15.68 -14.42
C GLU A 151 -1.91 -14.46 -13.53
N ARG A 152 -1.18 -14.40 -12.42
CA ARG A 152 -1.32 -13.34 -11.42
C ARG A 152 0.03 -12.74 -11.06
N ARG A 153 0.04 -11.45 -10.75
CA ARG A 153 1.23 -10.68 -10.40
C ARG A 153 1.34 -10.49 -8.89
N LEU A 154 2.56 -10.55 -8.40
CA LEU A 154 2.92 -10.17 -7.04
C LEU A 154 4.23 -9.38 -7.04
N SER A 155 4.45 -8.62 -5.97
CA SER A 155 5.71 -7.89 -5.74
C SER A 155 6.53 -8.60 -4.67
N VAL A 156 7.83 -8.74 -4.89
CA VAL A 156 8.79 -9.32 -3.94
C VAL A 156 9.88 -8.32 -3.62
N TYR A 157 10.04 -7.99 -2.34
CA TYR A 157 11.24 -7.36 -1.82
C TYR A 157 12.24 -8.44 -1.40
N THR A 158 13.49 -8.32 -1.85
CA THR A 158 14.63 -9.09 -1.38
C THR A 158 15.60 -8.16 -0.64
N PRO A 159 16.20 -8.60 0.48
CA PRO A 159 17.02 -7.73 1.30
C PRO A 159 18.31 -7.31 0.59
N PRO A 160 19.01 -6.27 1.09
CA PRO A 160 20.29 -5.86 0.53
C PRO A 160 21.27 -7.05 0.43
N PHE A 161 22.05 -7.06 -0.65
CA PHE A 161 23.04 -8.11 -0.93
C PHE A 161 22.48 -9.52 -1.20
N TYR A 162 21.16 -9.67 -1.40
CA TYR A 162 20.54 -10.96 -1.71
C TYR A 162 21.30 -11.71 -2.82
N ASP A 163 21.60 -11.07 -3.96
CA ASP A 163 22.27 -11.70 -5.11
C ASP A 163 23.76 -12.03 -4.90
N LYS A 164 24.38 -11.44 -3.88
CA LYS A 164 25.78 -11.68 -3.52
C LYS A 164 25.93 -12.80 -2.48
N ASN A 165 24.84 -13.16 -1.81
CA ASN A 165 24.82 -14.12 -0.72
C ASN A 165 24.16 -15.44 -1.16
N ILE A 166 24.70 -16.56 -0.67
CA ILE A 166 24.15 -17.90 -0.91
C ILE A 166 23.13 -18.34 0.15
N GLN A 167 22.90 -17.53 1.18
CA GLN A 167 21.98 -17.89 2.27
C GLN A 167 20.51 -17.88 1.84
N SER A 168 19.71 -18.68 2.54
CA SER A 168 18.25 -18.63 2.52
C SER A 168 17.72 -17.66 3.57
N TYR A 169 16.54 -17.10 3.33
CA TYR A 169 15.95 -16.06 4.17
C TYR A 169 14.54 -16.44 4.63
N PRO A 170 14.09 -15.96 5.80
CA PRO A 170 12.69 -16.04 6.18
C PRO A 170 11.82 -15.13 5.31
N VAL A 171 10.51 -15.36 5.31
CA VAL A 171 9.55 -14.69 4.42
C VAL A 171 8.39 -14.10 5.21
N LEU A 172 8.15 -12.80 5.01
CA LEU A 172 6.92 -12.12 5.41
C LEU A 172 5.98 -11.97 4.21
N TYR A 173 4.78 -12.53 4.30
CA TYR A 173 3.70 -12.26 3.35
C TYR A 173 2.86 -11.08 3.86
N LEU A 174 2.78 -10.00 3.08
CA LEU A 174 2.20 -8.73 3.50
C LEU A 174 1.04 -8.30 2.60
N LEU A 175 -0.19 -8.42 3.11
CA LEU A 175 -1.43 -8.37 2.34
C LEU A 175 -2.09 -6.98 2.43
N HIS A 176 -2.49 -6.42 1.29
CA HIS A 176 -3.14 -5.11 1.21
C HIS A 176 -4.64 -5.15 1.57
N GLY A 177 -5.24 -3.97 1.72
CA GLY A 177 -6.67 -3.81 2.03
C GLY A 177 -7.58 -3.80 0.80
N SER A 178 -8.88 -3.63 1.06
CA SER A 178 -9.88 -3.56 0.00
C SER A 178 -9.61 -2.39 -0.95
N GLY A 179 -9.67 -2.65 -2.25
CA GLY A 179 -9.34 -1.70 -3.31
C GLY A 179 -7.85 -1.51 -3.62
N GLY A 180 -6.96 -2.05 -2.80
CA GLY A 180 -5.53 -2.13 -3.09
C GLY A 180 -5.19 -3.23 -4.10
N ASP A 181 -3.89 -3.41 -4.33
CA ASP A 181 -3.27 -4.39 -5.22
C ASP A 181 -1.81 -4.65 -4.77
N GLU A 182 -1.05 -5.43 -5.55
CA GLU A 182 0.32 -5.84 -5.23
C GLU A 182 1.33 -4.68 -5.10
N ASN A 183 0.97 -3.46 -5.51
CA ASN A 183 1.81 -2.27 -5.39
C ASN A 183 1.54 -1.47 -4.11
N ALA A 184 0.39 -1.67 -3.46
CA ALA A 184 -0.09 -0.78 -2.39
C ALA A 184 0.90 -0.66 -1.21
N TRP A 185 1.49 -1.78 -0.76
CA TRP A 185 2.47 -1.78 0.32
C TRP A 185 3.82 -1.13 -0.04
N LEU A 186 4.17 -1.08 -1.33
CA LEU A 186 5.37 -0.37 -1.82
C LEU A 186 5.11 1.12 -1.93
N GLU A 187 3.97 1.50 -2.55
CA GLU A 187 3.62 2.89 -2.81
C GLU A 187 3.17 3.63 -1.55
N LEU A 188 2.21 3.07 -0.82
CA LEU A 188 1.58 3.72 0.33
C LEU A 188 2.20 3.24 1.64
N GLY A 189 2.55 1.96 1.72
CA GLY A 189 3.20 1.35 2.89
C GLY A 189 4.70 1.65 2.99
N ARG A 190 5.36 2.09 1.92
CA ARG A 190 6.81 2.36 1.87
C ARG A 190 7.68 1.18 2.33
N THR A 191 7.18 -0.04 2.10
CA THR A 191 7.75 -1.28 2.67
C THR A 191 9.24 -1.41 2.37
N ALA A 192 9.69 -1.26 1.12
CA ALA A 192 11.11 -1.41 0.78
C ALA A 192 12.03 -0.49 1.61
N ARG A 193 11.62 0.78 1.80
CA ARG A 193 12.40 1.76 2.56
C ARG A 193 12.39 1.45 4.05
N ILE A 194 11.24 1.04 4.58
CA ILE A 194 11.11 0.59 5.97
C ILE A 194 12.05 -0.59 6.22
N MET A 195 12.02 -1.61 5.34
CA MET A 195 12.85 -2.80 5.47
C MET A 195 14.34 -2.46 5.38
N ASP A 196 14.76 -1.68 4.38
CA ASP A 196 16.15 -1.25 4.23
C ASP A 196 16.67 -0.54 5.50
N ASN A 197 15.90 0.45 5.99
CA ASN A 197 16.29 1.24 7.14
C ASN A 197 16.33 0.40 8.44
N LEU A 198 15.37 -0.51 8.65
CA LEU A 198 15.37 -1.39 9.81
C LEU A 198 16.50 -2.45 9.76
N ILE A 199 16.82 -2.98 8.57
CA ILE A 199 17.93 -3.92 8.36
C ILE A 199 19.26 -3.22 8.62
N ALA A 200 19.45 -2.02 8.06
CA ALA A 200 20.68 -1.25 8.22
C ALA A 200 20.94 -0.85 9.69
N GLU A 201 19.88 -0.59 10.47
CA GLU A 201 19.96 -0.34 11.91
C GLU A 201 20.10 -1.62 12.75
N GLY A 202 20.09 -2.82 12.14
CA GLY A 202 20.15 -4.10 12.86
C GLY A 202 18.90 -4.42 13.69
N LYS A 203 17.78 -3.72 13.47
CA LYS A 203 16.53 -3.91 14.21
C LYS A 203 15.75 -5.14 13.76
N ILE A 204 15.94 -5.55 12.51
CA ILE A 204 15.39 -6.77 11.92
C ILE A 204 16.50 -7.55 11.23
N GLN A 205 16.34 -8.88 11.16
CA GLN A 205 17.16 -9.69 10.27
C GLN A 205 16.72 -9.51 8.82
N PRO A 206 17.64 -9.68 7.84
CA PRO A 206 17.28 -9.74 6.43
C PRO A 206 16.18 -10.77 6.16
N MET A 207 15.12 -10.37 5.45
CA MET A 207 13.99 -11.23 5.10
C MET A 207 13.41 -10.85 3.74
N LEU A 208 12.72 -11.78 3.08
CA LEU A 208 11.88 -11.46 1.94
C LEU A 208 10.55 -10.86 2.41
N VAL A 209 10.00 -9.94 1.62
CA VAL A 209 8.60 -9.50 1.78
C VAL A 209 7.84 -9.73 0.48
N VAL A 210 6.79 -10.55 0.54
CA VAL A 210 5.94 -10.90 -0.60
C VAL A 210 4.61 -10.17 -0.47
N MET A 211 4.27 -9.37 -1.47
CA MET A 211 3.07 -8.53 -1.52
C MET A 211 2.21 -8.97 -2.70
N PRO A 212 1.30 -9.95 -2.51
CA PRO A 212 0.42 -10.43 -3.57
C PRO A 212 -0.80 -9.54 -3.79
N ASN A 213 -1.44 -9.66 -4.95
CA ASN A 213 -2.75 -9.08 -5.22
C ASN A 213 -3.85 -9.92 -4.54
N GLY A 214 -4.56 -9.32 -3.60
CA GLY A 214 -5.64 -9.91 -2.81
C GLY A 214 -7.00 -9.99 -3.51
N ASN A 215 -7.13 -9.50 -4.74
CA ASN A 215 -8.38 -9.55 -5.50
C ASN A 215 -8.36 -10.76 -6.46
N PRO A 216 -9.06 -11.87 -6.16
CA PRO A 216 -8.91 -13.13 -6.90
C PRO A 216 -9.26 -13.01 -8.39
N SER A 217 -10.20 -12.12 -8.74
CA SER A 217 -10.59 -11.85 -10.13
C SER A 217 -9.68 -10.87 -10.88
N LYS A 218 -8.63 -10.33 -10.24
CA LYS A 218 -7.66 -9.43 -10.86
C LYS A 218 -6.29 -10.07 -10.98
N GLN A 219 -5.74 -9.98 -12.18
CA GLN A 219 -4.40 -10.47 -12.51
C GLN A 219 -3.31 -9.60 -11.91
N ALA A 220 -3.47 -8.27 -11.93
CA ALA A 220 -2.50 -7.29 -11.46
C ALA A 220 -3.19 -5.95 -11.13
N ALA A 221 -2.40 -4.96 -10.73
CA ALA A 221 -2.83 -3.58 -10.50
C ALA A 221 -3.53 -2.94 -11.74
N PRO A 222 -4.33 -1.87 -11.55
CA PRO A 222 -4.99 -1.17 -12.65
C PRO A 222 -4.01 -0.73 -13.74
N GLY A 223 -4.37 -0.92 -15.02
CA GLY A 223 -3.52 -0.57 -16.17
C GLY A 223 -2.46 -1.62 -16.52
N GLU A 224 -2.34 -2.67 -15.71
CA GLU A 224 -1.34 -3.74 -15.85
C GLU A 224 -2.03 -5.09 -16.17
N THR A 225 -3.27 -5.02 -16.65
CA THR A 225 -4.08 -6.18 -17.06
C THR A 225 -4.61 -5.98 -18.49
N PRO A 226 -5.04 -7.06 -19.17
CA PRO A 226 -5.69 -6.96 -20.47
C PRO A 226 -7.03 -6.20 -20.48
N ASP A 227 -7.61 -5.93 -19.30
CA ASP A 227 -8.91 -5.25 -19.17
C ASP A 227 -8.88 -3.81 -19.69
N ASN A 228 -7.71 -3.17 -19.77
CA ASN A 228 -7.55 -1.77 -20.16
C ASN A 228 -8.55 -0.86 -19.39
N LEU A 229 -9.26 0.05 -20.06
CA LEU A 229 -10.25 0.93 -19.45
C LEU A 229 -11.48 0.20 -18.85
N ASN A 230 -11.65 -1.10 -19.09
CA ASN A 230 -12.68 -1.90 -18.41
C ASN A 230 -12.29 -2.23 -16.96
N TYR A 231 -11.00 -2.12 -16.60
CA TYR A 231 -10.61 -2.13 -15.20
C TYR A 231 -11.10 -0.84 -14.54
N LYS A 232 -12.07 -0.96 -13.63
CA LYS A 232 -12.50 0.13 -12.75
C LYS A 232 -11.94 -0.12 -11.34
N PRO A 233 -10.94 0.66 -10.88
CA PRO A 233 -10.49 0.57 -9.49
C PRO A 233 -11.66 0.86 -8.56
N ALA A 234 -11.91 -0.06 -7.64
CA ALA A 234 -13.04 -0.02 -6.72
C ALA A 234 -12.68 -0.81 -5.46
N MET A 235 -13.49 -0.67 -4.42
CA MET A 235 -13.39 -1.54 -3.25
C MET A 235 -13.62 -3.00 -3.66
N SER A 236 -12.89 -3.92 -3.04
CA SER A 236 -12.82 -5.33 -3.44
C SER A 236 -14.16 -6.05 -3.35
N ASN A 237 -15.11 -5.58 -2.53
CA ASN A 237 -16.48 -6.10 -2.48
C ASN A 237 -17.26 -5.91 -3.79
N SER A 238 -16.77 -5.09 -4.71
CA SER A 238 -17.33 -4.89 -6.04
C SER A 238 -16.73 -5.84 -7.08
N PHE A 239 -15.70 -6.62 -6.72
CA PHE A 239 -15.04 -7.55 -7.61
C PHE A 239 -15.57 -8.99 -7.43
N PRO A 240 -15.69 -9.77 -8.52
CA PRO A 240 -16.02 -11.19 -8.43
C PRO A 240 -15.02 -11.95 -7.56
N GLY A 241 -15.51 -12.96 -6.84
CA GLY A 241 -14.72 -13.80 -5.94
C GLY A 241 -14.35 -13.15 -4.61
N TYR A 242 -14.85 -11.95 -4.30
CA TYR A 242 -14.65 -11.36 -2.99
C TYR A 242 -15.28 -12.24 -1.90
N LYS A 243 -14.45 -12.70 -0.95
CA LYS A 243 -14.85 -13.54 0.18
C LYS A 243 -15.62 -14.83 -0.19
N ASP A 244 -15.27 -15.47 -1.31
CA ASP A 244 -15.75 -16.82 -1.65
C ASP A 244 -14.80 -17.95 -1.17
N GLY A 245 -13.59 -17.58 -0.74
CA GLY A 245 -12.58 -18.50 -0.21
C GLY A 245 -11.56 -18.97 -1.24
N SER A 246 -11.76 -18.62 -2.52
CA SER A 246 -10.83 -18.96 -3.61
C SER A 246 -9.45 -18.35 -3.39
N TYR A 247 -9.38 -17.11 -2.91
CA TYR A 247 -8.11 -16.44 -2.62
C TYR A 247 -7.34 -17.13 -1.49
N GLU A 248 -7.99 -17.37 -0.35
CA GLU A 248 -7.40 -18.09 0.79
C GLU A 248 -6.90 -19.46 0.37
N LYS A 249 -7.71 -20.19 -0.40
CA LYS A 249 -7.35 -21.51 -0.93
C LYS A 249 -6.12 -21.45 -1.84
N SER A 250 -6.07 -20.47 -2.74
CA SER A 250 -4.97 -20.28 -3.70
C SER A 250 -3.65 -19.86 -3.05
N PHE A 251 -3.67 -19.42 -1.79
CA PHE A 251 -2.48 -18.85 -1.16
C PHE A 251 -1.32 -19.85 -1.03
N THR A 252 -1.60 -21.15 -0.99
CA THR A 252 -0.57 -22.20 -1.01
C THR A 252 0.24 -22.22 -2.32
N GLU A 253 -0.35 -21.85 -3.45
CA GLU A 253 0.33 -21.73 -4.75
C GLU A 253 1.34 -20.58 -4.73
N ILE A 254 1.01 -19.47 -4.07
CA ILE A 254 1.93 -18.34 -3.85
C ILE A 254 3.13 -18.80 -3.04
N ILE A 255 2.91 -19.57 -1.96
CA ILE A 255 3.98 -20.07 -1.10
C ILE A 255 4.91 -21.00 -1.88
N HIS A 256 4.35 -21.97 -2.62
CA HIS A 256 5.13 -22.87 -3.45
C HIS A 256 5.91 -22.14 -4.55
N PHE A 257 5.30 -21.15 -5.20
CA PHE A 257 5.99 -20.35 -6.20
C PHE A 257 7.20 -19.61 -5.61
N ILE A 258 7.01 -18.98 -4.45
CA ILE A 258 8.08 -18.22 -3.78
C ILE A 258 9.21 -19.15 -3.31
N ASP A 259 8.88 -20.27 -2.66
CA ASP A 259 9.86 -21.23 -2.14
C ASP A 259 10.66 -21.91 -3.27
N ASN A 260 10.08 -22.07 -4.46
CA ASN A 260 10.78 -22.62 -5.63
C ASN A 260 11.62 -21.58 -6.40
N ARG A 261 11.26 -20.29 -6.34
CA ARG A 261 11.87 -19.25 -7.17
C ARG A 261 12.93 -18.42 -6.44
N TYR A 262 12.86 -18.38 -5.11
CA TYR A 262 13.72 -17.59 -4.23
C TYR A 262 14.40 -18.47 -3.18
N ARG A 263 15.51 -18.01 -2.61
CA ARG A 263 16.23 -18.68 -1.52
C ARG A 263 15.50 -18.42 -0.20
N THR A 264 14.46 -19.21 0.06
CA THR A 264 13.70 -19.13 1.31
C THR A 264 14.11 -20.24 2.29
N ILE A 265 13.75 -20.07 3.56
CA ILE A 265 13.73 -21.15 4.55
C ILE A 265 12.28 -21.65 4.62
N PRO A 266 11.93 -22.77 3.96
CA PRO A 266 10.53 -23.14 3.69
C PRO A 266 9.87 -23.87 4.88
N ASP A 267 10.03 -23.36 6.10
CA ASP A 267 9.42 -23.93 7.30
C ASP A 267 8.49 -22.92 8.02
N LYS A 268 7.64 -23.44 8.91
CA LYS A 268 6.71 -22.63 9.70
C LYS A 268 7.41 -21.50 10.44
N ARG A 269 8.53 -21.80 11.11
CA ARG A 269 9.27 -20.89 11.99
C ARG A 269 9.87 -19.70 11.24
N HIS A 270 10.06 -19.82 9.94
CA HIS A 270 10.61 -18.77 9.09
C HIS A 270 9.58 -18.14 8.16
N ARG A 271 8.29 -18.36 8.45
CA ARG A 271 7.17 -17.78 7.69
C ARG A 271 6.26 -16.93 8.57
N ALA A 272 6.06 -15.69 8.14
CA ALA A 272 5.15 -14.73 8.74
C ALA A 272 4.09 -14.30 7.73
N ILE A 273 2.89 -13.97 8.22
CA ILE A 273 1.83 -13.38 7.41
C ILE A 273 1.19 -12.22 8.17
N ALA A 274 1.01 -11.09 7.48
CA ALA A 274 0.30 -9.95 8.03
C ALA A 274 -0.51 -9.24 6.96
N GLY A 275 -1.54 -8.51 7.35
CA GLY A 275 -2.32 -7.75 6.38
C GLY A 275 -3.25 -6.74 7.00
N LEU A 276 -3.59 -5.73 6.19
CA LEU A 276 -4.44 -4.62 6.59
C LEU A 276 -5.89 -4.78 6.12
N SER A 277 -6.88 -4.44 6.95
CA SER A 277 -8.29 -4.42 6.54
C SER A 277 -8.74 -5.78 5.96
N MET A 278 -9.15 -5.82 4.69
CA MET A 278 -9.37 -7.06 3.93
C MET A 278 -8.18 -8.01 3.96
N GLY A 279 -6.95 -7.51 3.84
CA GLY A 279 -5.74 -8.31 3.98
C GLY A 279 -5.59 -8.91 5.38
N GLY A 280 -6.11 -8.25 6.42
CA GLY A 280 -6.19 -8.82 7.77
C GLY A 280 -7.24 -9.93 7.87
N PHE A 281 -8.37 -9.80 7.18
CA PHE A 281 -9.34 -10.89 7.02
C PHE A 281 -8.70 -12.11 6.32
N HIS A 282 -8.03 -11.90 5.18
CA HIS A 282 -7.33 -12.97 4.48
C HIS A 282 -6.22 -13.59 5.35
N THR A 283 -5.44 -12.76 6.06
CA THR A 283 -4.39 -13.23 6.99
C THR A 283 -4.96 -14.18 8.04
N LEU A 284 -6.09 -13.81 8.66
CA LEU A 284 -6.76 -14.67 9.63
C LEU A 284 -7.17 -15.98 8.96
N TYR A 285 -7.95 -15.95 7.88
CA TYR A 285 -8.49 -17.19 7.32
C TYR A 285 -7.44 -18.07 6.64
N ILE A 286 -6.37 -17.51 6.06
CA ILE A 286 -5.22 -18.28 5.58
C ILE A 286 -4.57 -19.02 6.75
N SER A 287 -4.24 -18.32 7.85
CA SER A 287 -3.60 -18.95 9.01
C SER A 287 -4.49 -19.98 9.71
N LEU A 288 -5.81 -19.79 9.71
CA LEU A 288 -6.78 -20.74 10.26
C LEU A 288 -6.92 -22.02 9.43
N ASN A 289 -6.87 -21.91 8.09
CA ASN A 289 -6.97 -23.08 7.20
C ASN A 289 -5.63 -23.80 7.02
N TYR A 290 -4.51 -23.12 7.27
CA TYR A 290 -3.15 -23.66 7.15
C TYR A 290 -2.36 -23.43 8.45
N PRO A 291 -2.76 -24.04 9.58
CA PRO A 291 -2.20 -23.72 10.90
C PRO A 291 -0.70 -24.04 11.03
N ASP A 292 -0.19 -24.96 10.22
CA ASP A 292 1.23 -25.36 10.23
C ASP A 292 2.12 -24.51 9.31
N TYR A 293 1.57 -23.51 8.61
CA TYR A 293 2.33 -22.74 7.61
C TYR A 293 3.01 -21.49 8.18
N PHE A 294 2.44 -20.86 9.21
CA PHE A 294 2.90 -19.56 9.72
C PHE A 294 3.15 -19.60 11.22
N ASN A 295 4.27 -19.01 11.65
CA ASN A 295 4.60 -18.87 13.07
C ASN A 295 4.32 -17.47 13.62
N TYR A 296 4.23 -16.47 12.73
CA TYR A 296 3.97 -15.07 13.10
C TYR A 296 2.80 -14.54 12.27
N ILE A 297 1.76 -14.05 12.95
CA ILE A 297 0.49 -13.63 12.34
C ILE A 297 0.18 -12.20 12.79
N GLY A 298 -0.04 -11.28 11.84
CA GLY A 298 -0.27 -9.86 12.11
C GLY A 298 -1.58 -9.33 11.51
N LEU A 299 -2.53 -8.93 12.35
CA LEU A 299 -3.81 -8.35 11.95
C LEU A 299 -3.77 -6.83 12.11
N PHE A 300 -3.75 -6.10 10.99
CA PHE A 300 -3.68 -4.63 10.99
C PHE A 300 -5.07 -4.05 10.64
N SER A 301 -5.79 -3.50 11.62
CA SER A 301 -7.18 -3.01 11.44
C SER A 301 -8.05 -4.03 10.68
N ALA A 302 -8.07 -5.30 11.10
CA ALA A 302 -8.58 -6.38 10.25
C ALA A 302 -10.11 -6.32 10.04
N GLY A 303 -10.55 -6.63 8.82
CA GLY A 303 -11.96 -6.65 8.39
C GLY A 303 -12.71 -7.90 8.84
N LEU A 304 -12.79 -8.15 10.14
CA LEU A 304 -13.23 -9.41 10.75
C LEU A 304 -14.75 -9.68 10.72
N SER A 305 -15.53 -8.85 10.01
CA SER A 305 -16.96 -9.09 9.83
C SER A 305 -17.22 -10.26 8.89
N ALA A 306 -18.20 -11.11 9.26
CA ALA A 306 -18.74 -12.17 8.41
C ALA A 306 -19.61 -11.64 7.25
N ASN A 307 -19.87 -10.33 7.19
CA ASN A 307 -20.66 -9.75 6.10
C ASN A 307 -19.98 -9.99 4.75
N GLY A 308 -20.79 -10.47 3.79
CA GLY A 308 -20.36 -10.76 2.42
C GLY A 308 -19.53 -12.03 2.26
N VAL A 309 -19.36 -12.82 3.32
CA VAL A 309 -18.72 -14.15 3.25
C VAL A 309 -19.67 -15.15 2.60
N ASP A 310 -19.17 -16.02 1.71
CA ASP A 310 -19.92 -17.22 1.29
C ASP A 310 -20.07 -18.18 2.48
N PRO A 311 -21.28 -18.37 3.03
CA PRO A 311 -21.49 -19.20 4.22
C PRO A 311 -21.23 -20.69 3.98
N ASN A 312 -21.20 -21.13 2.72
CA ASN A 312 -20.95 -22.53 2.36
C ASN A 312 -19.47 -22.82 2.09
N SER A 313 -18.63 -21.79 2.02
CA SER A 313 -17.22 -21.97 1.73
C SER A 313 -16.52 -22.60 2.94
N PRO A 314 -15.87 -23.77 2.77
CA PRO A 314 -15.16 -24.43 3.86
C PRO A 314 -14.00 -23.60 4.40
N MET A 315 -13.58 -22.54 3.69
CA MET A 315 -12.56 -21.60 4.18
C MET A 315 -13.05 -20.79 5.39
N TYR A 316 -14.35 -20.53 5.51
CA TYR A 316 -14.89 -19.60 6.52
C TYR A 316 -15.74 -20.25 7.61
N THR A 317 -16.09 -21.52 7.46
CA THR A 317 -16.82 -22.29 8.48
C THR A 317 -15.91 -22.75 9.61
N ASN A 318 -16.52 -23.20 10.71
CA ASN A 318 -15.86 -23.82 11.88
C ASN A 318 -14.79 -22.93 12.55
N LEU A 319 -15.08 -21.64 12.71
CA LEU A 319 -14.13 -20.65 13.22
C LEU A 319 -13.49 -21.05 14.57
N ASP A 320 -14.27 -21.43 15.58
CA ASP A 320 -13.74 -21.77 16.91
C ASP A 320 -12.89 -23.06 16.89
N GLU A 321 -13.28 -24.04 16.08
CA GLU A 321 -12.49 -25.26 15.86
C GLU A 321 -11.14 -24.92 15.21
N LYS A 322 -11.15 -24.08 14.17
CA LYS A 322 -9.94 -23.64 13.47
C LYS A 322 -9.03 -22.79 14.37
N LEU A 323 -9.59 -21.91 15.19
CA LEU A 323 -8.84 -21.17 16.20
C LEU A 323 -8.18 -22.13 17.20
N GLY A 324 -8.92 -23.17 17.63
CA GLY A 324 -8.39 -24.25 18.45
C GLY A 324 -7.25 -25.03 17.77
N ASN A 325 -7.39 -25.34 16.47
CA ASN A 325 -6.34 -25.99 15.67
C ASN A 325 -5.09 -25.13 15.55
N LEU A 326 -5.25 -23.84 15.22
CA LEU A 326 -4.15 -22.88 15.14
C LEU A 326 -3.42 -22.75 16.48
N LYS A 327 -4.17 -22.66 17.59
CA LYS A 327 -3.60 -22.67 18.95
C LYS A 327 -2.78 -23.94 19.22
N ARG A 328 -3.31 -25.12 18.87
CA ARG A 328 -2.63 -26.42 19.08
C ARG A 328 -1.39 -26.58 18.21
N SER A 329 -1.42 -26.08 16.98
CA SER A 329 -0.27 -26.08 16.08
C SER A 329 0.89 -25.22 16.61
N GLY A 330 0.61 -24.27 17.50
CA GLY A 330 1.61 -23.47 18.19
C GLY A 330 2.24 -22.41 17.30
N TYR A 331 1.62 -21.23 17.24
CA TYR A 331 2.24 -20.04 16.67
C TYR A 331 3.11 -19.34 17.73
N GLN A 332 4.16 -18.66 17.29
CA GLN A 332 5.05 -17.87 18.15
C GLN A 332 4.46 -16.49 18.47
N LEU A 333 3.85 -15.84 17.48
CA LEU A 333 3.28 -14.50 17.64
C LEU A 333 1.94 -14.38 16.91
N PHE A 334 0.95 -13.89 17.64
CA PHE A 334 -0.28 -13.35 17.08
C PHE A 334 -0.37 -11.88 17.51
N TRP A 335 -0.35 -10.96 16.56
CA TRP A 335 -0.26 -9.52 16.80
C TRP A 335 -1.48 -8.83 16.19
N ILE A 336 -2.15 -7.96 16.95
CA ILE A 336 -3.36 -7.26 16.53
C ILE A 336 -3.16 -5.76 16.78
N GLY A 337 -3.25 -4.96 15.73
CA GLY A 337 -3.15 -3.50 15.81
C GLY A 337 -4.38 -2.84 15.23
N ILE A 338 -4.99 -1.87 15.93
CA ILE A 338 -6.12 -1.10 15.40
C ILE A 338 -6.16 0.32 15.95
N GLY A 339 -6.64 1.28 15.15
CA GLY A 339 -6.88 2.64 15.60
C GLY A 339 -8.15 2.72 16.43
N LYS A 340 -8.14 3.50 17.51
CA LYS A 340 -9.31 3.67 18.40
C LYS A 340 -10.54 4.26 17.70
N ASP A 341 -10.33 5.04 16.63
CA ASP A 341 -11.39 5.70 15.86
C ASP A 341 -11.67 4.93 14.53
N ASP A 342 -11.16 3.71 14.39
CA ASP A 342 -11.38 2.86 13.23
C ASP A 342 -12.79 2.26 13.26
N PHE A 343 -13.52 2.30 12.14
CA PHE A 343 -14.86 1.73 12.04
C PHE A 343 -14.88 0.20 12.22
N LEU A 344 -13.72 -0.46 12.19
CA LEU A 344 -13.56 -1.89 12.49
C LEU A 344 -13.22 -2.19 13.95
N TYR A 345 -13.16 -1.17 14.82
CA TYR A 345 -12.73 -1.31 16.21
C TYR A 345 -13.53 -2.38 16.97
N ASP A 346 -14.86 -2.29 16.96
CA ASP A 346 -15.74 -3.22 17.67
C ASP A 346 -15.59 -4.66 17.16
N ALA A 347 -15.42 -4.86 15.85
CA ALA A 347 -15.21 -6.19 15.28
C ALA A 347 -13.89 -6.82 15.76
N ASN A 348 -12.83 -6.02 15.88
CA ASN A 348 -11.54 -6.50 16.41
C ASN A 348 -11.60 -6.71 17.92
N GLN A 349 -12.34 -5.88 18.67
CA GLN A 349 -12.58 -6.09 20.10
C GLN A 349 -13.33 -7.40 20.36
N GLN A 350 -14.40 -7.68 19.61
CA GLN A 350 -15.16 -8.93 19.70
C GLN A 350 -14.30 -10.15 19.36
N PHE A 351 -13.45 -10.05 18.33
CA PHE A 351 -12.52 -11.12 17.99
C PHE A 351 -11.51 -11.39 19.11
N ARG A 352 -10.95 -10.33 19.72
CA ARG A 352 -10.06 -10.46 20.89
C ARG A 352 -10.75 -11.16 22.07
N GLN A 353 -11.98 -10.77 22.38
CA GLN A 353 -12.78 -11.44 23.44
C GLN A 353 -13.00 -12.94 23.14
N ARG A 354 -13.20 -13.31 21.86
CA ARG A 354 -13.27 -14.71 21.43
C ARG A 354 -11.92 -15.43 21.57
N MET A 355 -10.81 -14.78 21.23
CA MET A 355 -9.48 -15.35 21.48
C MET A 355 -9.23 -15.57 22.97
N ASP A 356 -9.65 -14.63 23.81
CA ASP A 356 -9.55 -14.72 25.27
C ASP A 356 -10.35 -15.91 25.82
N SER A 357 -11.58 -16.12 25.35
CA SER A 357 -12.42 -17.25 25.79
C SER A 357 -11.86 -18.62 25.39
N LEU A 358 -11.10 -18.68 24.28
CA LEU A 358 -10.38 -19.87 23.83
C LEU A 358 -8.97 -19.99 24.46
N GLY A 359 -8.58 -19.03 25.31
CA GLY A 359 -7.27 -18.96 25.96
C GLY A 359 -6.11 -18.86 24.98
N MET A 360 -6.31 -18.20 23.83
CA MET A 360 -5.26 -17.91 22.86
C MET A 360 -4.45 -16.69 23.31
N LYS A 361 -3.14 -16.69 23.05
CA LYS A 361 -2.26 -15.57 23.39
C LYS A 361 -2.08 -14.67 22.18
N TYR A 362 -2.19 -13.36 22.38
CA TYR A 362 -1.91 -12.36 21.35
C TYR A 362 -1.29 -11.12 21.99
N GLN A 363 -0.60 -10.32 21.18
CA GLN A 363 -0.21 -8.95 21.51
C GLN A 363 -1.19 -7.98 20.87
N TYR A 364 -1.58 -6.95 21.61
CA TYR A 364 -2.53 -5.93 21.16
C TYR A 364 -1.89 -4.55 21.21
N VAL A 365 -2.08 -3.81 20.12
CA VAL A 365 -1.69 -2.41 20.01
C VAL A 365 -2.92 -1.60 19.59
N GLU A 366 -3.22 -0.59 20.40
CA GLU A 366 -4.23 0.41 20.07
C GLU A 366 -3.52 1.71 19.70
N SER A 367 -3.79 2.24 18.51
CA SER A 367 -3.25 3.53 18.07
C SER A 367 -4.33 4.60 18.08
N THR A 368 -3.92 5.86 17.91
CA THR A 368 -4.86 6.95 17.62
C THR A 368 -5.36 6.86 16.17
N ARG A 369 -6.34 7.68 15.80
CA ARG A 369 -6.91 7.75 14.45
C ARG A 369 -7.66 6.46 14.11
N GLY A 370 -7.96 6.28 12.83
CA GLY A 370 -8.75 5.16 12.33
C GLY A 370 -8.08 4.39 11.21
N HIS A 371 -8.83 4.19 10.13
CA HIS A 371 -8.54 3.24 9.07
C HIS A 371 -7.65 3.82 7.96
N ILE A 372 -6.37 4.04 8.27
CA ILE A 372 -5.46 4.84 7.43
C ILE A 372 -4.05 4.24 7.31
N TRP A 373 -3.38 4.56 6.21
CA TRP A 373 -2.02 4.08 5.92
C TRP A 373 -0.95 4.48 6.94
N ALA A 374 -1.11 5.62 7.62
CA ALA A 374 -0.19 6.01 8.69
C ALA A 374 -0.13 4.97 9.81
N ASN A 375 -1.29 4.44 10.22
CA ASN A 375 -1.36 3.37 11.22
C ASN A 375 -0.72 2.08 10.68
N TRP A 376 -1.00 1.70 9.44
CA TRP A 376 -0.44 0.46 8.87
C TRP A 376 1.09 0.51 8.68
N ARG A 377 1.65 1.67 8.33
CA ARG A 377 3.11 1.89 8.34
C ARG A 377 3.70 1.77 9.74
N ALA A 378 3.07 2.41 10.73
CA ALA A 378 3.49 2.31 12.12
C ALA A 378 3.39 0.87 12.67
N TYR A 379 2.39 0.10 12.24
CA TYR A 379 2.26 -1.31 12.62
C TYR A 379 3.35 -2.17 12.00
N LEU A 380 3.72 -1.95 10.73
CA LEU A 380 4.85 -2.64 10.12
C LEU A 380 6.17 -2.36 10.88
N LEU A 381 6.40 -1.10 11.29
CA LEU A 381 7.56 -0.71 12.10
C LEU A 381 7.61 -1.40 13.47
N GLN A 382 6.46 -1.76 14.05
CA GLN A 382 6.37 -2.48 15.33
C GLN A 382 6.42 -4.00 15.16
N PHE A 383 5.77 -4.52 14.12
CA PHE A 383 5.63 -5.96 13.89
C PHE A 383 6.91 -6.59 13.32
N ALA A 384 7.55 -5.96 12.34
CA ALA A 384 8.73 -6.53 11.68
C ALA A 384 9.89 -6.83 12.68
N PRO A 385 10.20 -5.97 13.67
CA PRO A 385 11.17 -6.28 14.73
C PRO A 385 10.84 -7.47 15.62
N MET A 386 9.62 -8.00 15.58
CA MET A 386 9.21 -9.17 16.38
C MET A 386 9.34 -10.49 15.63
N LEU A 387 9.66 -10.46 14.33
CA LEU A 387 9.66 -11.63 13.47
C LEU A 387 10.97 -12.43 13.57
N PHE A 388 10.81 -13.75 13.48
CA PHE A 388 11.89 -14.73 13.33
C PHE A 388 12.94 -14.69 14.46
N LYS A 389 12.47 -14.33 15.66
CA LYS A 389 13.21 -14.36 16.93
C LYS A 389 12.86 -15.57 17.77
#